data_AF-A0A0Q6V1A1-F1
#
_entry.id   AF-A0A0Q6V1A1-F1
#
_cell.length_a   1.000
_cell.length_b   1.000
_cell.length_c   1.000
_cell.angle_alpha   90.00
_cell.angle_beta   90.00
_cell.angle_gamma   90.00
#
_symmetry.space_group_name_H-M   'P 1'
#
loop_
_entity.id
_entity.type
_entity.pdbx_description
1 polymer ?
#
loop_
_entity_poly.entity_id
_entity_poly.type
_entity_poly.pdbx_seq_one_letter_code
_entity_poly.pdbx_strand_id
1 'polypeptide(L)' 'MSPMPPPKPSTEGPRDRQVLHEMGQIVRALQANGPTPPDRLREVVGGQWWEEGRFERALALAASDGLVHTTGDGSVVAT' A
#
# COMPACT_ATOMS: atom_id res chain seq x y z
N MET A 1 -21.45 -38.96 11.63
CA MET A 1 -20.41 -38.21 10.89
C MET A 1 -21.06 -36.93 10.39
N SER A 2 -20.80 -35.80 11.03
CA SER A 2 -21.36 -34.51 10.59
C SER A 2 -20.56 -33.99 9.38
N PRO A 3 -21.21 -33.44 8.34
CA PRO A 3 -20.52 -32.96 7.16
C PRO A 3 -19.76 -31.68 7.49
N MET A 4 -18.59 -31.52 6.87
CA MET A 4 -17.72 -30.35 7.02
C MET A 4 -18.49 -29.06 6.65
N PRO A 5 -18.33 -27.95 7.40
CA PRO A 5 -18.87 -26.68 6.98
C PRO A 5 -18.21 -26.24 5.66
N PRO A 6 -18.96 -25.60 4.75
CA PRO A 6 -18.39 -25.10 3.50
C PRO A 6 -17.26 -24.10 3.82
N PRO A 7 -16.16 -24.12 3.07
CA PRO A 7 -15.09 -23.15 3.26
C PRO A 7 -15.68 -21.75 3.11
N LYS A 8 -15.41 -20.88 4.09
CA LYS A 8 -15.75 -19.45 3.99
C LYS A 8 -15.17 -18.94 2.68
N PRO A 9 -15.92 -18.19 1.85
CA PRO A 9 -15.34 -17.55 0.68
C PRO A 9 -14.19 -16.68 1.19
N SER A 10 -12.95 -17.04 0.88
CA SER A 10 -11.81 -16.14 1.07
C SER A 10 -12.16 -14.87 0.33
N THR A 11 -12.47 -13.82 1.08
CA THR A 11 -12.86 -12.52 0.53
C THR A 11 -11.66 -11.78 -0.06
N GLU A 12 -10.49 -12.42 -0.12
CA GLU A 12 -9.33 -11.90 -0.85
C GLU A 12 -9.55 -12.06 -2.36
N GLY A 13 -10.05 -10.99 -2.98
CA GLY A 13 -10.06 -10.89 -4.43
C GLY A 13 -8.62 -10.72 -4.97
N PRO A 14 -8.40 -10.97 -6.28
CA PRO A 14 -7.13 -10.63 -6.94
C PRO A 14 -6.71 -9.16 -6.72
N ARG A 15 -7.70 -8.28 -6.55
CA ARG A 15 -7.52 -6.85 -6.29
C ARG A 15 -6.86 -6.57 -4.93
N ASP A 16 -7.14 -7.39 -3.92
CA ASP A 16 -6.56 -7.19 -2.58
C ASP A 16 -5.07 -7.55 -2.58
N ARG A 17 -4.69 -8.63 -3.25
CA ARG A 17 -3.27 -9.01 -3.41
C ARG A 17 -2.47 -7.96 -4.17
N GLN A 18 -3.06 -7.38 -5.22
CA GLN A 18 -2.40 -6.32 -5.98
C GLN A 18 -2.19 -5.07 -5.12
N VAL A 19 -3.21 -4.66 -4.37
CA VAL A 19 -3.12 -3.51 -3.45
C VAL A 19 -2.06 -3.75 -2.36
N LEU A 20 -2.01 -4.94 -1.78
CA LEU A 20 -0.97 -5.30 -0.80
C LEU A 20 0.43 -5.25 -1.42
N HIS A 21 0.58 -5.65 -2.68
CA HIS A 21 1.85 -5.53 -3.40
C HIS A 21 2.26 -4.07 -3.59
N GLU A 22 1.32 -3.21 -4.00
CA GLU A 22 1.51 -1.78 -4.19
C GLU A 22 1.88 -1.07 -2.86
N MET A 23 1.18 -1.39 -1.78
CA MET A 23 1.52 -0.94 -0.42
C MET A 23 2.94 -1.38 -0.02
N GLY A 24 3.30 -2.64 -0.31
CA GLY A 24 4.64 -3.15 -0.05
C GLY A 24 5.73 -2.51 -0.92
N GLN A 25 5.40 -2.00 -2.12
CA GLN A 25 6.33 -1.20 -2.92
C GLN A 25 6.57 0.16 -2.28
N ILE A 26 5.52 0.83 -1.79
CA ILE A 26 5.62 2.11 -1.08
C ILE A 26 6.49 1.99 0.16
N VAL A 27 6.22 1.00 1.03
CA VAL A 27 6.97 0.81 2.27
C VAL A 27 8.45 0.54 1.98
N ARG A 28 8.77 -0.33 1.01
CA ARG A 28 10.16 -0.62 0.65
C ARG A 28 10.88 0.60 0.07
N ALA A 29 10.21 1.41 -0.74
CA ALA A 29 10.78 2.64 -1.26
C ALA A 29 11.12 3.63 -0.13
N LEU A 30 10.24 3.77 0.86
CA LEU A 30 10.47 4.61 2.03
C LEU A 30 11.59 4.07 2.94
N GLN A 31 11.68 2.75 3.11
CA GLN A 31 12.79 2.14 3.84
C GLN A 31 14.13 2.35 3.15
N ALA A 32 14.16 2.36 1.82
CA ALA A 32 15.39 2.55 1.03
C ALA A 32 15.83 4.02 0.92
N ASN A 33 14.88 4.95 0.79
CA ASN A 33 15.16 6.37 0.54
C ASN A 33 15.00 7.27 1.78
N GLY A 34 14.38 6.75 2.85
CA GLY A 34 14.00 7.53 4.02
C GLY A 34 12.70 8.34 3.80
N PRO A 35 12.42 9.32 4.68
CA PRO A 35 11.28 10.21 4.54
C PRO A 35 11.24 10.87 3.16
N THR A 36 10.15 10.69 2.43
CA THR A 36 10.03 11.14 1.03
C THR A 36 8.68 11.83 0.81
N PRO A 37 8.64 13.03 0.18
CA PRO A 37 7.39 13.69 -0.19
C PRO A 37 6.52 12.81 -1.10
N PRO A 38 5.18 12.87 -1.00
CA PRO A 38 4.27 12.03 -1.79
C PRO A 38 4.53 12.08 -3.30
N ASP A 39 4.76 13.27 -3.87
CA ASP A 39 5.03 13.44 -5.30
C ASP A 39 6.32 12.72 -5.73
N ARG A 40 7.38 12.84 -4.92
CA ARG A 40 8.64 12.16 -5.19
C ARG A 40 8.52 10.67 -4.97
N LEU A 41 7.80 10.25 -3.94
CA LEU A 41 7.52 8.85 -3.65
C LEU A 41 6.79 8.18 -4.82
N ARG A 42 5.82 8.88 -5.42
CA ARG A 42 5.13 8.43 -6.64
C ARG A 42 6.10 8.17 -7.78
N GLU A 43 7.06 9.04 -8.02
CA GLU A 43 8.08 8.83 -9.05
C GLU A 43 8.97 7.63 -8.72
N VAL A 44 9.42 7.51 -7.47
CA VAL A 44 10.34 6.45 -7.01
C VAL A 44 9.71 5.06 -7.15
N VAL A 45 8.43 4.90 -6.82
CA VAL A 45 7.73 3.61 -6.97
C VAL A 45 7.21 3.37 -8.39
N GLY A 46 7.41 4.32 -9.31
CA GLY A 46 6.81 4.26 -10.65
C GLY A 46 5.29 4.42 -10.67
N GLY A 47 4.71 5.00 -9.60
CA GLY A 47 3.28 5.22 -9.42
C GLY A 47 2.64 6.13 -10.46
N GLN A 48 3.44 6.87 -11.25
CA GLN A 48 2.96 7.61 -12.42
C GLN A 48 2.48 6.70 -13.56
N TRP A 49 2.93 5.44 -13.61
CA TRP A 49 2.54 4.45 -14.62
C TRP A 49 1.41 3.53 -14.16
N TRP A 50 0.96 3.71 -12.92
CA TRP A 50 -0.17 2.97 -12.39
C TRP A 50 -1.47 3.55 -12.95
N GLU A 51 -2.57 2.81 -12.78
CA GLU A 51 -3.89 3.35 -13.07
C GLU A 51 -4.15 4.63 -12.27
N GLU A 52 -4.98 5.51 -12.83
CA GLU A 52 -5.32 6.79 -12.23
C GLU A 52 -5.86 6.62 -10.79
N GLY A 53 -5.34 7.41 -9.85
CA GLY A 53 -5.74 7.36 -8.45
C GLY A 53 -5.25 6.13 -7.66
N ARG A 54 -4.53 5.20 -8.30
CA ARG A 54 -4.09 3.94 -7.67
C ARG A 54 -2.99 4.18 -6.64
N PHE A 55 -2.03 5.06 -6.94
CA PHE A 55 -0.97 5.42 -6.00
C PHE A 55 -1.56 6.05 -4.74
N GLU A 56 -2.47 7.01 -4.90
CA GLU A 56 -3.13 7.73 -3.83
C GLU A 56 -3.95 6.77 -2.97
N ARG A 57 -4.66 5.81 -3.60
CA ARG A 57 -5.39 4.76 -2.90
C ARG A 57 -4.46 3.85 -2.10
N ALA A 58 -3.38 3.35 -2.70
CA ALA A 58 -2.42 2.48 -2.01
C ALA A 58 -1.74 3.20 -0.84
N LEU A 59 -1.38 4.47 -1.03
CA LEU A 59 -0.79 5.30 0.02
C LEU A 59 -1.77 5.54 1.18
N ALA A 60 -3.03 5.85 0.88
CA ALA A 60 -4.07 6.02 1.89
C ALA A 60 -4.33 4.73 2.68
N LEU A 61 -4.31 3.58 2.02
CA LEU A 61 -4.46 2.28 2.67
C LEU A 61 -3.24 1.94 3.53
N ALA A 62 -2.02 2.17 3.05
CA ALA A 62 -0.81 1.99 3.84
C ALA A 62 -0.80 2.88 5.10
N ALA A 63 -1.28 4.12 4.99
CA ALA A 63 -1.42 5.02 6.14
C ALA A 63 -2.50 4.53 7.12
N SER A 64 -3.64 4.04 6.60
CA SER A 64 -4.74 3.50 7.41
C SER A 64 -4.34 2.23 8.15
N ASP A 65 -3.53 1.37 7.53
CA ASP A 65 -2.95 0.16 8.12
C ASP A 65 -1.77 0.45 9.06
N GLY A 66 -1.36 1.72 9.20
CA GLY A 66 -0.27 2.14 10.07
C GLY A 66 1.14 1.81 9.55
N LEU A 67 1.27 1.39 8.30
CA LEU A 67 2.55 1.04 7.68
C LEU A 67 3.41 2.27 7.36
N VAL A 68 2.75 3.41 7.16
CA VAL A 68 3.40 4.69 6.89
C VAL A 68 2.70 5.81 7.65
N HIS A 69 3.41 6.90 7.88
CA HIS A 69 2.83 8.12 8.43
C HIS A 69 3.45 9.37 7.80
N THR A 70 2.71 10.48 7.86
CA THR A 70 3.19 11.78 7.40
C THR A 70 3.91 12.48 8.55
N THR A 71 5.09 13.02 8.26
CA THR A 71 5.90 13.80 9.19
C THR A 71 5.46 15.27 9.18
N GLY A 72 5.94 16.06 10.15
CA GLY A 72 5.55 17.48 10.29
C GLY A 72 5.95 18.37 9.11
N ASP A 73 6.92 17.94 8.31
CA ASP A 73 7.39 18.60 7.08
C ASP A 73 6.62 18.16 5.82
N GLY A 74 5.62 17.27 5.94
CA GLY A 74 4.82 16.79 4.82
C GLY A 74 5.44 15.61 4.05
N SER A 75 6.57 15.08 4.50
CA SER A 75 7.15 13.84 3.98
C SER A 75 6.39 12.62 4.48
N VAL A 76 6.43 11.52 3.73
CA VAL A 76 5.92 10.22 4.17
C VAL A 76 7.10 9.38 4.63
N VAL A 77 6.95 8.66 5.74
CA VAL A 77 7.96 7.72 6.24
C VAL A 77 7.29 6.40 6.60
N ALA A 78 8.03 5.29 6.46
CA ALA A 78 7.58 3.99 6.94
C ALA A 78 7.65 3.96 8.48
N THR A 79 6.68 3.29 9.11
CA THR A 79 6.65 3.07 10.57
C THR A 79 7.66 2.00 10.99
#